data_AF-A0A4Q7QQX6-F1
#
_entry.id   AF-A0A4Q7QQX6-F1
#
_cell.length_a   1.000
_cell.length_b   1.000
_cell.length_c   1.000
_cell.angle_alpha   90.00
_cell.angle_beta   90.00
_cell.angle_gamma   90.00
#
_symmetry.space_group_name_H-M   'P 1'
#
loop_
_entity.id
_entity.type
_entity.pdbx_description
1 polymer ?
#
loop_
_entity_poly.entity_id
_entity_poly.type
_entity_poly.pdbx_seq_one_letter_code
_entity_poly.pdbx_strand_id
1 'polypeptide(L)'
;MQTQQYSLMLLKKQEADTVKKQCKMCGKVTIFTDTTIRRHNANGKNIYQFAIYKCPKNHSWNKKLDIYKSFTNHVDPATLVPSEFKPIEEGEKIALSESGSDSFEINITGAEGNFRLDRTLADHIEEWSRTEIAQKIKSGTILLNDCLTKPSQKLAVHDRISITINE
;
A
#
# COMPACT_ATOMS: atom_id res chain seq x y z
N MET A 1 -7.32 25.88 13.55
CA MET A 1 -7.66 24.54 13.04
C MET A 1 -6.39 23.73 13.03
N GLN A 2 -6.21 22.85 14.01
CA GLN A 2 -5.11 21.89 14.01
C GLN A 2 -5.50 20.73 13.08
N THR A 3 -4.62 20.44 12.11
CA THR A 3 -4.82 19.33 11.17
C THR A 3 -3.76 18.28 11.46
N GLN A 4 -4.19 17.07 11.77
CA GLN A 4 -3.25 15.97 12.01
C GLN A 4 -3.08 15.13 10.76
N GLN A 5 -1.83 14.95 10.36
CA GLN A 5 -1.44 14.31 9.12
C GLN A 5 -0.87 12.91 9.42
N TYR A 6 -1.43 11.90 8.78
CA TYR A 6 -1.03 10.50 8.89
C TYR A 6 -0.65 9.88 7.55
N SER A 7 0.31 8.97 7.56
CA SER A 7 0.65 8.17 6.40
C SER A 7 0.35 6.70 6.63
N LEU A 8 -0.38 6.07 5.71
CA LEU A 8 -0.79 4.67 5.80
C LEU A 8 -0.24 3.85 4.65
N MET A 9 0.43 2.74 4.98
CA MET A 9 0.91 1.75 4.02
C MET A 9 0.02 0.50 4.08
N LEU A 10 -0.72 0.22 3.01
CA LEU A 10 -1.64 -0.92 2.91
C LEU A 10 -0.93 -2.11 2.27
N LEU A 11 -0.48 -3.04 3.10
CA LEU A 11 0.16 -4.28 2.68
C LEU A 11 -0.84 -5.43 2.77
N LYS A 12 -1.12 -6.11 1.66
CA LYS A 12 -1.84 -7.39 1.75
C LYS A 12 -0.90 -8.39 2.40
N LYS A 13 -1.35 -9.10 3.44
CA LYS A 13 -0.65 -10.29 3.97
C LYS A 13 -0.37 -11.24 2.80
N GLN A 14 0.85 -11.24 2.30
CA GLN A 14 1.27 -12.10 1.20
C GLN A 14 1.50 -13.48 1.80
N GLU A 15 0.59 -14.42 1.56
CA GLU A 15 1.04 -15.80 1.40
C GLU A 15 2.07 -15.81 0.26
N ALA A 16 3.18 -16.54 0.45
CA ALA A 16 4.26 -16.56 -0.54
C ALA A 16 3.69 -16.82 -1.94
N ASP A 17 3.90 -15.89 -2.87
CA ASP A 17 3.35 -15.98 -4.23
C ASP A 17 3.83 -17.30 -4.86
N THR A 18 2.89 -18.13 -5.33
CA THR A 18 3.19 -19.41 -5.95
C THR A 18 2.71 -19.44 -7.39
N VAL A 19 3.57 -19.96 -8.29
CA VAL A 19 3.31 -20.00 -9.72
C VAL A 19 3.50 -21.43 -10.25
N LYS A 20 2.54 -21.95 -11.00
CA LYS A 20 2.68 -23.23 -11.71
C LYS A 20 3.42 -23.00 -13.03
N LYS A 21 4.58 -23.64 -13.21
CA LYS A 21 5.37 -23.53 -14.44
C LYS A 21 6.16 -24.80 -14.73
N GLN A 22 6.43 -25.08 -16.00
CA GLN A 22 7.37 -26.13 -16.38
C GLN A 22 8.79 -25.76 -15.94
N CYS A 23 9.37 -26.58 -15.07
CA CYS A 23 10.76 -26.43 -14.66
C CYS A 23 11.67 -27.03 -15.74
N LYS A 24 12.53 -26.19 -16.35
CA LYS A 24 13.47 -26.61 -17.40
C LYS A 24 14.40 -27.75 -16.96
N MET A 25 14.79 -27.77 -15.68
CA MET A 25 15.66 -28.80 -15.12
C MET A 25 14.91 -30.06 -14.69
N CYS A 26 13.65 -29.96 -14.26
CA CYS A 26 12.85 -31.12 -13.88
C CYS A 26 12.10 -31.76 -15.05
N GLY A 27 11.97 -31.07 -16.19
CA GLY A 27 11.16 -31.48 -17.34
C GLY A 27 9.64 -31.40 -17.16
N LYS A 28 9.15 -31.36 -15.91
CA LYS A 28 7.71 -31.35 -15.56
C LYS A 28 7.21 -30.00 -15.06
N VAL A 29 5.89 -29.82 -15.12
CA VAL A 29 5.19 -28.69 -14.48
C VAL A 29 5.28 -28.84 -12.97
N THR A 30 5.79 -27.82 -12.29
CA THR A 30 5.95 -27.77 -10.84
C THR A 30 5.50 -26.42 -10.30
N ILE A 31 5.21 -26.38 -9.00
CA ILE A 31 4.95 -25.13 -8.29
C ILE A 31 6.29 -24.47 -7.99
N PHE A 32 6.38 -23.17 -8.27
CA PHE A 32 7.49 -22.31 -7.96
C PHE A 32 7.04 -21.34 -6.89
N THR A 33 7.78 -21.23 -5.79
CA THR A 33 7.48 -20.35 -4.65
C THR A 33 8.42 -19.16 -4.67
N ASP A 34 7.90 -17.94 -4.47
CA ASP A 34 8.74 -16.74 -4.33
C ASP A 34 9.65 -16.89 -3.09
N THR A 35 10.94 -16.69 -3.30
CA THR A 35 11.94 -16.74 -2.23
C THR A 35 12.11 -15.41 -1.51
N THR A 36 11.35 -14.37 -1.89
CA THR A 36 11.50 -12.95 -1.50
C THR A 36 12.83 -12.31 -1.90
N ILE A 37 13.81 -13.10 -2.36
CA ILE A 37 15.07 -12.63 -2.92
C ILE A 37 14.81 -11.96 -4.28
N ARG A 38 15.51 -10.84 -4.49
CA ARG A 38 15.48 -10.05 -5.73
C ARG A 38 16.84 -10.05 -6.40
N ARG A 39 16.86 -10.12 -7.73
CA ARG A 39 18.06 -10.03 -8.56
C ARG A 39 17.98 -8.81 -9.44
N HIS A 40 19.02 -7.99 -9.40
CA HIS A 40 19.16 -6.84 -10.28
C HIS A 40 20.29 -7.09 -11.28
N ASN A 41 19.98 -6.98 -12.57
CA ASN A 41 20.99 -7.01 -13.63
C ASN A 41 21.02 -5.64 -14.30
N ALA A 42 22.18 -4.99 -14.34
CA ALA A 42 22.36 -3.74 -15.08
C ALA A 42 23.02 -4.01 -16.45
N ASN A 43 22.63 -3.27 -17.49
CA ASN A 43 23.29 -3.30 -18.81
C ASN A 43 23.90 -1.95 -19.20
N GLY A 44 24.13 -1.08 -18.22
CA GLY A 44 24.65 0.28 -18.43
C GLY A 44 23.59 1.31 -18.78
N LYS A 45 22.40 0.94 -19.30
CA LYS A 45 21.29 1.86 -19.59
C LYS A 45 20.07 1.62 -18.70
N ASN A 46 19.78 0.35 -18.44
CA ASN A 46 18.64 -0.08 -17.66
C ASN A 46 19.11 -1.05 -16.56
N ILE A 47 18.39 -1.06 -15.46
CA ILE A 47 18.48 -2.03 -14.39
C ILE A 47 17.20 -2.87 -14.45
N TYR A 48 17.39 -4.17 -14.63
CA TYR A 48 16.31 -5.16 -14.71
C TYR A 48 16.16 -5.83 -13.36
N GLN A 49 14.97 -5.74 -12.77
CA GLN A 49 14.64 -6.40 -11.52
C GLN A 49 13.90 -7.72 -11.76
N PHE A 50 14.33 -8.77 -11.09
CA PHE A 50 13.70 -10.09 -11.13
C PHE A 50 13.41 -10.59 -9.72
N ALA A 51 12.24 -11.22 -9.52
CA ALA A 51 11.98 -12.07 -8.37
C ALA A 51 12.49 -13.48 -8.65
N ILE A 52 13.16 -14.09 -7.66
CA ILE A 52 13.66 -15.46 -7.75
C ILE A 52 12.61 -16.38 -7.15
N TYR A 53 12.07 -17.27 -7.98
CA TYR A 53 11.21 -18.35 -7.51
C TYR A 53 11.97 -19.67 -7.55
N LYS A 54 11.67 -20.56 -6.61
CA LYS A 54 12.27 -21.89 -6.56
C LYS A 54 11.22 -22.99 -6.59
N CYS A 55 11.51 -24.06 -7.32
CA CYS A 55 10.70 -25.28 -7.25
C CYS A 55 11.11 -26.14 -6.03
N PRO A 56 10.37 -27.20 -5.68
CA PRO A 56 10.72 -28.08 -4.55
C PRO A 56 12.10 -28.74 -4.66
N LYS A 57 12.65 -28.84 -5.88
CA LYS A 57 14.01 -29.33 -6.15
C LYS A 57 15.07 -28.21 -6.18
N ASN A 58 14.76 -27.02 -5.65
CA ASN A 58 15.68 -25.87 -5.55
C ASN A 58 16.15 -25.29 -6.90
N HIS A 59 15.50 -25.63 -8.02
CA HIS A 59 15.79 -25.00 -9.30
C HIS A 59 15.16 -23.61 -9.38
N SER A 60 15.91 -22.65 -9.92
CA SER A 60 15.49 -21.25 -9.97
C SER A 60 14.73 -20.93 -11.25
N TRP A 61 13.69 -20.11 -11.10
CA TRP A 61 13.03 -19.43 -12.20
C TRP A 61 12.92 -17.94 -11.87
N ASN A 62 13.38 -17.09 -12.78
CA ASN A 62 13.35 -15.65 -12.60
C ASN A 62 12.10 -15.07 -13.26
N LYS A 63 11.24 -14.41 -12.46
CA LYS A 63 10.10 -13.63 -12.94
C LYS A 63 10.56 -12.17 -13.03
N LYS A 64 10.51 -11.58 -14.23
CA LYS A 64 10.81 -10.15 -14.40
C LYS A 64 9.74 -9.34 -13.67
N LEU A 65 10.16 -8.40 -12.84
CA LEU A 65 9.28 -7.48 -12.13
C LEU A 65 9.20 -6.15 -12.88
N ASP A 66 10.34 -5.47 -13.02
CA ASP A 66 10.39 -4.12 -13.56
C ASP A 66 11.72 -3.81 -14.27
N ILE A 67 11.76 -2.68 -14.98
CA ILE A 67 12.91 -2.14 -15.70
C ILE A 67 12.98 -0.63 -15.48
N TYR A 68 14.04 -0.15 -14.85
CA TYR A 68 14.29 1.29 -14.63
C TYR A 68 15.58 1.75 -15.30
N LYS A 69 15.66 3.04 -15.65
CA LYS A 69 16.88 3.61 -16.27
C LYS A 69 17.97 3.77 -15.20
N SER A 70 19.23 3.51 -15.58
CA SER A 70 20.39 3.65 -14.67
C SER A 70 20.79 5.10 -14.41
N PHE A 71 20.30 6.06 -15.21
CA PHE A 71 20.72 7.48 -15.15
C PHE A 71 19.57 8.46 -14.92
N THR A 72 18.42 8.03 -14.43
CA THR A 72 17.44 8.99 -13.92
C THR A 72 18.03 9.62 -12.67
N ASN A 73 18.19 10.95 -12.65
CA ASN A 73 18.46 11.73 -11.44
C ASN A 73 17.73 11.04 -10.29
N HIS A 74 18.47 10.49 -9.34
CA HIS A 74 17.88 9.99 -8.12
C HIS A 74 17.21 11.21 -7.50
N VAL A 75 15.88 11.30 -7.66
CA VAL A 75 15.09 12.13 -6.76
C VAL A 75 15.33 11.46 -5.43
N ASP A 76 16.18 12.09 -4.62
CA ASP A 76 16.45 11.62 -3.29
C ASP A 76 15.08 11.50 -2.60
N PRO A 77 14.66 10.32 -2.14
CA PRO A 77 13.37 10.17 -1.47
C PRO A 77 13.22 11.15 -0.30
N ALA A 78 14.34 11.66 0.24
CA ALA A 78 14.38 12.70 1.26
C ALA A 78 14.05 14.12 0.75
N THR A 79 14.14 14.41 -0.56
CA THR A 79 13.78 15.72 -1.14
C THR A 79 12.30 15.88 -1.45
N LEU A 80 11.55 14.78 -1.49
CA LEU A 80 10.12 14.82 -1.24
C LEU A 80 10.00 14.81 0.28
N VAL A 81 9.98 15.97 0.91
CA VAL A 81 9.50 16.09 2.28
C VAL A 81 8.01 16.34 2.18
N PRO A 82 7.14 15.34 2.42
CA PRO A 82 5.81 15.65 2.88
C PRO A 82 5.98 16.12 4.34
N SER A 83 5.35 17.24 4.67
CA SER A 83 5.04 17.70 6.02
C SER A 83 4.87 16.53 7.00
N GLU A 84 5.41 16.62 8.23
CA GLU A 84 5.47 15.55 9.24
C GLU A 84 4.20 14.65 9.31
N PHE A 85 4.11 13.62 8.46
CA PHE A 85 3.06 12.61 8.55
C PHE A 85 3.47 11.60 9.61
N LYS A 86 2.61 11.38 10.60
CA LYS A 86 2.82 10.27 11.55
C LYS A 86 2.52 8.95 10.83
N PRO A 87 3.49 8.02 10.73
CA PRO A 87 3.20 6.70 10.18
C PRO A 87 2.25 5.95 11.12
N ILE A 88 1.21 5.32 10.56
CA ILE A 88 0.32 4.42 11.30
C ILE A 88 0.89 3.01 11.19
N GLU A 89 1.36 2.44 12.30
CA GLU A 89 1.86 1.06 12.30
C GLU A 89 0.72 0.02 12.28
N GLU A 90 1.05 -1.21 11.89
CA GLU A 90 0.06 -2.29 11.78
C GLU A 90 -0.52 -2.64 13.17
N GLY A 91 -1.81 -2.34 13.37
CA GLY A 91 -2.52 -2.54 14.64
C GLY A 91 -2.66 -1.29 15.50
N GLU A 92 -2.05 -0.18 15.10
CA GLU A 92 -2.26 1.13 15.72
C GLU A 92 -3.61 1.70 15.24
N LYS A 93 -4.43 2.14 16.20
CA LYS A 93 -5.69 2.80 15.94
C LYS A 93 -5.59 4.28 16.28
N ILE A 94 -6.18 5.10 15.44
CA ILE A 94 -6.29 6.53 15.63
C ILE A 94 -7.49 6.80 16.54
N ALA A 95 -7.20 7.34 17.73
CA ALA A 95 -8.20 7.99 18.57
C ALA A 95 -8.40 9.43 18.09
N LEU A 96 -9.53 9.66 17.41
CA LEU A 96 -9.87 10.95 16.82
C LEU A 96 -10.30 11.97 17.89
N SER A 97 -10.91 11.50 18.99
CA SER A 97 -11.43 12.31 20.10
C SER A 97 -10.35 12.86 21.03
N GLU A 98 -9.23 12.17 21.21
CA GLU A 98 -8.16 12.60 22.13
C GLU A 98 -7.19 13.63 21.52
N SER A 99 -7.23 13.81 20.20
CA SER A 99 -6.21 14.57 19.46
C SER A 99 -6.46 16.09 19.42
N GLY A 100 -7.61 16.58 19.92
CA GLY A 100 -7.97 18.01 19.94
C GLY A 100 -7.96 18.70 18.56
N SER A 101 -7.98 17.92 17.48
CA SER A 101 -7.81 18.37 16.10
C SER A 101 -9.14 18.31 15.35
N ASP A 102 -9.48 19.39 14.64
CA ASP A 102 -10.75 19.51 13.92
C ASP A 102 -10.75 18.76 12.57
N SER A 103 -9.56 18.37 12.09
CA SER A 103 -9.36 17.78 10.77
C SER A 103 -8.21 16.78 10.75
N PHE A 104 -8.41 15.69 10.01
CA PHE A 104 -7.44 14.60 9.86
C PHE A 104 -7.23 14.31 8.37
N GLU A 105 -5.97 14.09 8.00
CA GLU A 105 -5.60 13.76 6.63
C GLU A 105 -4.78 12.48 6.64
N ILE A 106 -5.24 11.45 5.91
CA ILE A 106 -4.57 10.16 5.78
C ILE A 106 -4.13 9.99 4.34
N ASN A 107 -2.81 9.95 4.13
CA ASN A 107 -2.21 9.71 2.82
C ASN A 107 -1.83 8.24 2.64
N ILE A 108 -2.28 7.63 1.55
CA ILE A 108 -1.94 6.25 1.20
C ILE A 108 -0.57 6.24 0.51
N THR A 109 0.47 5.86 1.24
CA THR A 109 1.86 5.80 0.73
C THR A 109 2.13 4.52 -0.06
N GLY A 110 1.32 3.49 0.12
CA GLY A 110 1.39 2.23 -0.64
C GLY A 110 0.08 1.46 -0.55
N ALA A 111 -0.31 0.78 -1.64
CA ALA A 111 -1.53 -0.02 -1.74
C ALA A 111 -1.26 -1.30 -2.54
N GLU A 112 -0.78 -2.34 -1.85
CA GLU A 112 -0.55 -3.65 -2.46
C GLU A 112 -1.76 -4.56 -2.25
N GLY A 113 -2.86 -4.32 -2.97
CA GLY A 113 -4.05 -5.16 -2.86
C GLY A 113 -5.34 -4.44 -3.21
N ASN A 114 -6.48 -5.06 -2.89
CA ASN A 114 -7.80 -4.47 -3.07
C ASN A 114 -8.34 -4.06 -1.70
N PHE A 115 -8.03 -2.85 -1.29
CA PHE A 115 -8.46 -2.26 -0.03
C PHE A 115 -9.66 -1.35 -0.25
N ARG A 116 -10.72 -1.57 0.51
CA ARG A 116 -11.92 -0.74 0.45
C ARG A 116 -11.83 0.34 1.51
N LEU A 117 -12.20 1.57 1.14
CA LEU A 117 -12.17 2.74 2.00
C LEU A 117 -12.92 2.53 3.32
N ASP A 118 -14.15 1.97 3.28
CA ASP A 118 -14.95 1.68 4.48
C ASP A 118 -14.27 0.73 5.46
N ARG A 119 -13.62 -0.31 4.94
CA ARG A 119 -12.94 -1.32 5.74
C ARG A 119 -11.63 -0.78 6.30
N THR A 120 -10.83 -0.13 5.47
CA THR A 120 -9.54 0.44 5.88
C THR A 120 -9.72 1.44 7.01
N LEU A 121 -10.69 2.35 6.91
CA LEU A 121 -10.94 3.31 7.99
C LEU A 121 -11.44 2.63 9.27
N ALA A 122 -12.25 1.58 9.18
CA ALA A 122 -12.74 0.85 10.37
C ALA A 122 -11.64 0.06 11.08
N ASP A 123 -10.62 -0.38 10.33
CA ASP A 123 -9.47 -1.11 10.87
C ASP A 123 -8.51 -0.13 11.60
N HIS A 124 -8.47 1.16 11.19
CA HIS A 124 -7.54 2.16 11.71
C HIS A 124 -8.15 3.25 12.60
N ILE A 125 -9.48 3.39 12.67
CA ILE A 125 -10.15 4.35 13.55
C ILE A 125 -10.80 3.57 14.68
N GLU A 126 -10.48 3.90 15.93
CA GLU A 126 -10.99 3.17 17.09
C GLU A 126 -12.47 3.46 17.38
N GLU A 127 -12.88 4.71 17.17
CA GLU A 127 -14.14 5.25 17.66
C GLU A 127 -15.33 4.96 16.74
N TRP A 128 -15.09 4.70 15.46
CA TRP A 128 -16.17 4.59 14.48
C TRP A 128 -16.30 3.17 13.95
N SER A 129 -17.51 2.64 14.05
CA SER A 129 -17.89 1.41 13.37
C SER A 129 -17.86 1.60 11.86
N ARG A 130 -17.69 0.49 11.13
CA ARG A 130 -17.77 0.47 9.66
C ARG A 130 -19.09 1.05 9.12
N THR A 131 -20.19 0.88 9.84
CA THR A 131 -21.50 1.45 9.50
C THR A 131 -21.54 2.96 9.65
N GLU A 132 -20.95 3.51 10.71
CA GLU A 132 -20.84 4.95 10.95
C GLU A 132 -19.91 5.60 9.94
N ILE A 133 -18.78 4.97 9.62
CA ILE A 133 -17.86 5.41 8.56
C ILE A 133 -18.59 5.47 7.22
N ALA A 134 -19.37 4.45 6.87
CA ALA A 134 -20.15 4.44 5.63
C ALA A 134 -21.20 5.56 5.58
N GLN A 135 -21.79 5.94 6.72
CA GLN A 135 -22.69 7.10 6.80
C GLN A 135 -21.93 8.42 6.68
N LYS A 136 -20.79 8.56 7.37
CA LYS A 136 -19.92 9.75 7.35
C LYS A 136 -19.34 10.04 5.96
N ILE A 137 -19.05 9.00 5.18
CA ILE A 137 -18.65 9.13 3.76
C ILE A 137 -19.82 9.67 2.93
N LYS A 138 -21.04 9.17 3.16
CA LYS A 138 -22.23 9.63 2.43
C LYS A 138 -22.64 11.05 2.80
N SER A 139 -22.44 11.46 4.06
CA SER A 139 -22.72 12.82 4.52
C SER A 139 -21.63 13.83 4.13
N GLY A 140 -20.53 13.39 3.51
CA GLY A 140 -19.42 14.26 3.09
C GLY A 140 -18.47 14.65 4.23
N THR A 141 -18.59 14.01 5.39
CA THR A 141 -17.67 14.17 6.54
C THR A 141 -16.32 13.53 6.27
N ILE A 142 -16.30 12.50 5.40
CA ILE A 142 -15.10 11.81 4.92
C ILE A 142 -15.05 11.95 3.40
N LEU A 143 -13.96 12.51 2.90
CA LEU A 143 -13.72 12.73 1.47
C LEU A 143 -12.49 11.94 1.02
N LEU A 144 -12.50 11.48 -0.23
CA LEU A 144 -11.35 10.86 -0.89
C LEU A 144 -10.91 11.79 -2.03
N ASN A 145 -9.68 12.28 -1.99
CA ASN A 145 -9.14 13.26 -2.92
C ASN A 145 -10.08 14.48 -3.06
N ASP A 146 -10.59 14.98 -1.93
CA ASP A 146 -11.57 16.07 -1.84
C ASP A 146 -12.93 15.80 -2.52
N CYS A 147 -13.18 14.55 -2.94
CA CYS A 147 -14.40 14.14 -3.62
C CYS A 147 -15.26 13.23 -2.72
N LEU A 148 -16.59 13.36 -2.86
CA LEU A 148 -17.54 12.44 -2.24
C LEU A 148 -17.53 11.12 -3.00
N THR A 149 -17.29 10.02 -2.30
CA THR A 149 -17.11 8.70 -2.92
C THR A 149 -18.01 7.63 -2.30
N LYS A 150 -18.05 6.45 -2.92
CA LYS A 150 -18.79 5.32 -2.36
C LYS A 150 -17.97 4.69 -1.22
N PRO A 151 -18.58 4.21 -0.13
CA PRO A 151 -17.83 3.53 0.94
C PRO A 151 -17.04 2.30 0.45
N SER A 152 -17.51 1.65 -0.62
CA SER A 152 -16.83 0.52 -1.25
C SER A 152 -15.71 0.90 -2.23
N GLN A 153 -15.35 2.18 -2.32
CA GLN A 153 -14.31 2.66 -3.22
C GLN A 153 -12.97 1.99 -2.89
N LYS A 154 -12.24 1.62 -3.95
CA LYS A 154 -10.91 1.03 -3.80
C LYS A 154 -9.89 2.13 -3.59
N LEU A 155 -8.99 1.94 -2.63
CA LEU A 155 -7.87 2.83 -2.37
C LEU A 155 -6.70 2.50 -3.31
N ALA A 156 -6.07 3.54 -3.84
CA ALA A 156 -4.87 3.49 -4.67
C ALA A 156 -3.69 4.18 -3.97
N VAL A 157 -2.49 3.96 -4.49
CA VAL A 157 -1.30 4.69 -4.05
C VAL A 157 -1.50 6.19 -4.35
N HIS A 158 -1.12 7.04 -3.40
CA HIS A 158 -1.31 8.50 -3.43
C HIS A 158 -2.75 8.99 -3.25
N ASP A 159 -3.69 8.11 -2.89
CA ASP A 159 -4.99 8.57 -2.42
C ASP A 159 -4.88 9.31 -1.09
N ARG A 160 -5.69 10.35 -0.96
CA ARG A 160 -5.75 11.25 0.19
C ARG A 160 -7.14 11.21 0.81
N ILE A 161 -7.23 10.78 2.06
CA ILE A 161 -8.49 10.74 2.79
C ILE A 161 -8.54 11.92 3.74
N SER A 162 -9.55 12.76 3.59
CA SER A 162 -9.77 13.93 4.45
C SER A 162 -10.97 13.67 5.34
N ILE A 163 -10.80 13.84 6.64
CA ILE A 163 -11.84 13.65 7.64
C ILE A 163 -12.01 14.97 8.39
N THR A 164 -13.23 15.48 8.42
CA THR A 164 -13.56 16.70 9.18
C THR A 164 -14.43 16.31 10.37
N ILE A 165 -14.04 16.70 11.57
CA ILE A 165 -14.87 16.52 12.77
C ILE A 165 -15.51 17.87 13.05
N ASN A 166 -16.75 18.03 12.61
CA ASN A 166 -17.58 19.13 13.07
C ASN A 166 -18.25 18.66 14.36
N GLU A 167 -18.02 19.37 15.46
CA GLU A 167 -18.87 19.29 16.66
C GLU A 167 -20.34 19.59 16.32
#